data_AF-A0A923XZE2-F1
#
_entry.id   AF-A0A923XZE2-F1
#
_cell.length_a   1.000
_cell.length_b   1.000
_cell.length_c   1.000
_cell.angle_alpha   90.00
_cell.angle_beta   90.00
_cell.angle_gamma   90.00
#
_symmetry.space_group_name_H-M   'P 1'
#
loop_
_entity.id
_entity.type
_entity.pdbx_description
1 polymer ?
#
loop_
_entity_poly.entity_id
_entity_poly.type
_entity_poly.pdbx_seq_one_letter_code
_entity_poly.pdbx_strand_id
1 'polypeptide(L)'
;AQERFRSNGVRYGSLADIGMPGVSPAGHYGLQALSADEDGYNVLATVTGTQARDAACPNLSLPMAGADISYASGPDATVANPDSVNRKCWNL
;
A
#
# COMPACT_ATOMS: atom_id res chain seq x y z
N ALA A 1 4.82 -0.45 11.61
CA ALA A 1 3.77 0.30 12.33
C ALA A 1 2.55 -0.59 12.59
N GLN A 2 1.97 -1.22 11.55
CA GLN A 2 0.85 -2.16 11.66
C GLN A 2 1.08 -3.32 12.65
N GLU A 3 2.20 -4.05 12.53
CA GLU A 3 2.54 -5.15 13.46
C GLU A 3 2.62 -4.70 14.94
N ARG A 4 3.15 -3.50 15.19
CA ARG A 4 3.20 -2.93 16.54
C ARG A 4 1.80 -2.59 17.07
N PHE A 5 0.91 -2.12 16.21
CA PHE A 5 -0.48 -1.84 16.59
C PHE A 5 -1.23 -3.15 16.87
N ARG A 6 -1.11 -4.16 16.00
CA ARG A 6 -1.70 -5.49 16.19
C ARG A 6 -1.19 -6.16 17.47
N SER A 7 0.08 -6.00 17.83
CA SER A 7 0.58 -6.53 19.11
C SER A 7 -0.12 -5.97 20.36
N ASN A 8 -0.84 -4.85 20.25
CA ASN A 8 -1.56 -4.20 21.35
C ASN A 8 -3.10 -4.31 21.19
N GLY A 9 -3.59 -5.06 20.20
CA GLY A 9 -5.02 -5.19 19.88
C GLY A 9 -5.35 -6.50 19.15
N VAL A 10 -6.59 -6.66 18.70
CA VAL A 10 -7.00 -7.88 17.96
C VAL A 10 -6.97 -7.71 16.43
N ARG A 11 -6.78 -6.47 15.95
CA ARG A 11 -6.85 -6.12 14.52
C ARG A 11 -5.74 -5.17 14.10
N TYR A 12 -5.54 -5.07 12.79
CA TYR A 12 -4.78 -4.01 12.16
C TYR A 12 -5.51 -2.66 12.23
N GLY A 13 -4.74 -1.58 12.09
CA GLY A 13 -5.23 -0.21 12.26
C GLY A 13 -5.34 0.58 10.96
N SER A 14 -6.12 1.66 10.98
CA SER A 14 -6.04 2.70 9.96
C SER A 14 -4.68 3.41 9.99
N LEU A 15 -4.37 4.24 8.99
CA LEU A 15 -3.14 5.06 9.02
C LEU A 15 -3.09 5.97 10.26
N ALA A 16 -4.23 6.53 10.67
CA ALA A 16 -4.33 7.36 11.87
C ALA A 16 -4.04 6.55 13.15
N ASP A 17 -4.60 5.35 13.27
CA ASP A 17 -4.39 4.46 14.42
C ASP A 17 -2.91 4.13 14.63
N ILE A 18 -2.16 4.02 13.55
CA ILE A 18 -0.71 3.70 13.58
C ILE A 18 0.19 4.94 13.50
N GLY A 19 -0.39 6.14 13.57
CA GLY A 19 0.33 7.42 13.56
C GLY A 19 1.05 7.73 12.25
N MET A 20 0.59 7.17 11.13
CA MET A 20 1.18 7.39 9.80
C MET A 20 0.39 8.45 9.01
N PRO A 21 1.08 9.36 8.29
CA PRO A 21 0.41 10.30 7.40
C PRO A 21 -0.14 9.60 6.16
N GLY A 22 -1.18 10.19 5.56
CA GLY A 22 -1.76 9.75 4.28
C GLY A 22 -0.94 10.14 3.05
N VAL A 23 0.32 10.53 3.22
CA VAL A 23 1.24 10.90 2.14
C VAL A 23 2.64 10.42 2.49
N SER A 24 3.43 10.08 1.47
CA SER A 24 4.86 9.78 1.68
C SER A 24 5.62 11.04 2.13
N PRO A 25 6.75 10.91 2.85
CA PRO A 25 7.50 12.06 3.37
C PRO A 25 7.91 13.09 2.30
N ALA A 26 8.14 12.65 1.07
CA ALA A 26 8.49 13.49 -0.07
C ALA A 26 7.28 13.91 -0.95
N GLY A 27 6.06 13.50 -0.58
CA GLY A 27 4.82 13.86 -1.29
C GLY A 27 4.62 13.17 -2.65
N HIS A 28 5.41 12.14 -2.95
CA HIS A 28 5.34 11.40 -4.21
C HIS A 28 4.15 10.45 -4.29
N TYR A 29 3.59 10.06 -3.16
CA TYR A 29 2.46 9.14 -3.09
C TYR A 29 1.47 9.59 -2.02
N GLY A 30 0.18 9.49 -2.33
CA GLY A 30 -0.89 9.42 -1.34
C GLY A 30 -1.04 7.98 -0.86
N LEU A 31 -1.21 7.79 0.45
CA LEU A 31 -1.28 6.50 1.11
C LEU A 31 -2.68 6.29 1.71
N GLN A 32 -3.22 5.09 1.56
CA GLN A 32 -4.49 4.66 2.15
C GLN A 32 -4.37 3.24 2.68
N ALA A 33 -5.01 2.96 3.82
CA ALA A 33 -5.21 1.60 4.32
C ALA A 33 -6.66 1.19 4.02
N LEU A 34 -6.87 0.22 3.12
CA LEU A 34 -8.18 -0.08 2.54
C LEU A 34 -8.98 -1.14 3.32
N SER A 35 -8.31 -2.07 3.99
CA SER A 35 -8.98 -3.18 4.68
C SER A 35 -8.10 -3.71 5.81
N ALA A 36 -7.98 -2.94 6.90
CA ALA A 36 -7.21 -3.30 8.08
C ALA A 36 -8.11 -3.95 9.15
N ASP A 37 -8.08 -5.28 9.21
CA ASP A 37 -8.92 -6.12 10.08
C ASP A 37 -8.07 -7.12 10.89
N GLU A 38 -8.67 -8.20 11.40
CA GLU A 38 -7.99 -9.20 12.22
C GLU A 38 -7.07 -10.11 11.39
N ASP A 39 -7.38 -10.28 10.11
CA ASP A 39 -6.73 -11.22 9.20
C ASP A 39 -5.64 -10.55 8.38
N GLY A 40 -5.74 -9.23 8.13
CA GLY A 40 -4.77 -8.55 7.29
C GLY A 40 -4.94 -7.05 7.16
N TYR A 41 -4.11 -6.47 6.29
CA TYR A 41 -4.28 -5.12 5.81
C TYR A 41 -3.86 -4.98 4.35
N ASN A 42 -4.47 -4.04 3.63
CA ASN A 42 -4.00 -3.61 2.33
C ASN A 42 -3.64 -2.12 2.37
N VAL A 43 -2.40 -1.79 2.00
CA VAL A 43 -1.98 -0.41 1.78
C VAL A 43 -1.94 -0.12 0.28
N LEU A 44 -2.70 0.90 -0.14
CA LEU A 44 -2.65 1.46 -1.49
C LEU A 44 -1.85 2.77 -1.47
N ALA A 45 -0.86 2.85 -2.36
CA ALA A 45 -0.11 4.05 -2.66
C ALA A 45 -0.44 4.52 -4.09
N THR A 46 -0.97 5.73 -4.22
CA THR A 46 -1.28 6.35 -5.51
C THR A 46 -0.31 7.49 -5.77
N VAL A 47 0.29 7.54 -6.95
CA VAL A 47 1.23 8.62 -7.30
C VAL A 47 0.58 9.98 -7.19
N THR A 48 1.30 10.92 -6.58
CA THR A 48 0.89 12.31 -6.42
C THR A 48 2.06 13.25 -6.69
N GLY A 49 1.76 14.55 -6.81
CA GLY A 49 2.79 15.57 -6.97
C GLY A 49 3.64 15.36 -8.23
N THR A 50 4.95 15.51 -8.11
CA THR A 50 5.89 15.39 -9.23
C THR A 50 6.00 13.96 -9.78
N GLN A 51 5.73 12.94 -8.96
CA GLN A 51 5.76 11.53 -9.36
C GLN A 51 4.59 11.16 -10.28
N ALA A 52 3.54 11.99 -10.35
CA ALA A 52 2.43 11.77 -11.30
C ALA A 52 2.88 11.76 -12.78
N ARG A 53 4.09 12.25 -13.08
CA ARG A 53 4.70 12.15 -14.42
C ARG A 53 5.26 10.76 -14.73
N ASP A 54 5.50 9.94 -13.70
CA ASP A 54 5.90 8.56 -13.81
C ASP A 54 4.65 7.68 -13.91
N ALA A 55 4.11 7.59 -15.13
CA ALA A 55 2.86 6.89 -15.41
C ALA A 55 3.01 5.37 -15.52
N ALA A 56 4.23 4.83 -15.38
CA ALA A 56 4.46 3.40 -15.54
C ALA A 56 3.86 2.59 -14.39
N CYS A 57 3.85 3.16 -13.17
CA CYS A 57 3.42 2.47 -11.95
C CYS A 57 2.59 3.41 -11.04
N PRO A 58 1.42 3.88 -11.49
CA PRO A 58 0.71 4.96 -10.83
C PRO A 58 0.01 4.52 -9.54
N ASN A 59 -0.29 3.23 -9.38
CA ASN A 59 -0.85 2.67 -8.16
C ASN A 59 -0.05 1.44 -7.74
N LEU A 60 0.34 1.39 -6.48
CA LEU A 60 1.07 0.30 -5.84
C LEU A 60 0.26 -0.19 -4.65
N SER A 61 0.08 -1.50 -4.52
CA SER A 61 -0.68 -2.13 -3.44
C SER A 61 0.18 -3.18 -2.75
N LEU A 62 0.14 -3.17 -1.43
CA LEU A 62 0.79 -4.14 -0.57
C LEU A 62 -0.28 -4.79 0.32
N PRO A 63 -0.92 -5.87 -0.15
CA PRO A 63 -1.76 -6.70 0.69
C PRO A 63 -0.89 -7.59 1.59
N MET A 64 -1.22 -7.57 2.86
CA MET A 64 -0.80 -8.57 3.84
C MET A 64 -2.03 -9.36 4.28
N ALA A 65 -1.93 -10.68 4.24
CA ALA A 65 -2.88 -11.59 4.87
C ALA A 65 -2.11 -12.57 5.76
N GLY A 66 -2.39 -12.59 7.06
CA GLY A 66 -1.60 -13.37 8.02
C GLY A 66 -0.11 -12.98 8.00
N ALA A 67 0.74 -13.89 7.56
CA ALA A 67 2.19 -13.68 7.40
C ALA A 67 2.62 -13.54 5.93
N ASP A 68 1.68 -13.60 4.99
CA ASP A 68 1.94 -13.53 3.56
C ASP A 68 1.84 -12.08 3.07
N ILE A 69 2.91 -11.60 2.45
CA ILE A 69 2.96 -10.28 1.80
C ILE A 69 2.97 -10.49 0.30
N SER A 70 2.11 -9.75 -0.40
CA SER A 70 2.07 -9.71 -1.85
C SER A 70 2.31 -8.28 -2.36
N TYR A 71 2.64 -8.17 -3.64
CA TYR A 71 2.94 -6.92 -4.30
C TYR A 71 2.12 -6.83 -5.58
N ALA A 72 1.28 -5.80 -5.68
CA ALA A 72 0.45 -5.55 -6.85
C ALA A 72 0.63 -4.11 -7.32
N SER A 73 0.43 -3.85 -8.61
CA SER A 73 0.40 -2.51 -9.17
C SER A 73 -0.66 -2.40 -10.25
N GLY A 74 -1.03 -1.18 -10.63
CA GLY A 74 -2.01 -1.01 -11.70
C GLY A 74 -2.12 0.41 -12.21
N PRO A 75 -2.81 0.60 -13.35
CA PRO A 75 -3.15 1.92 -13.86
C PRO A 75 -4.14 2.65 -12.94
N ASP A 76 -4.90 1.91 -12.13
CA ASP A 76 -5.89 2.42 -11.18
C ASP A 76 -5.85 1.62 -9.85
N ALA A 77 -6.76 1.97 -8.94
CA ALA A 77 -6.84 1.40 -7.60
C ALA A 77 -7.17 -0.11 -7.57
N THR A 78 -7.58 -0.72 -8.69
CA THR A 78 -7.80 -2.17 -8.77
C THR A 78 -6.50 -2.98 -8.84
N VAL A 79 -5.37 -2.31 -9.10
CA VAL A 79 -4.01 -2.91 -9.11
C VAL A 79 -3.91 -4.21 -9.91
N ALA A 80 -4.56 -4.23 -11.08
CA ALA A 80 -4.72 -5.42 -11.92
C ALA A 80 -3.61 -5.63 -12.98
N ASN A 81 -2.40 -5.10 -12.77
CA ASN A 81 -1.30 -5.38 -13.70
C ASN A 81 -0.92 -6.87 -13.67
N PRO A 82 -0.47 -7.43 -14.81
CA PRO A 82 0.07 -8.78 -14.85
C PRO A 82 1.41 -8.86 -14.09
N ASP A 83 1.76 -10.05 -13.60
CA ASP A 83 2.93 -10.28 -12.72
C ASP A 83 4.24 -9.72 -13.26
N SER A 84 4.48 -9.77 -14.56
CA SER A 84 5.70 -9.24 -15.18
C SER A 84 5.81 -7.71 -15.06
N VAL A 85 4.68 -7.01 -15.03
CA VAL A 85 4.61 -5.56 -14.81
C VAL A 85 4.65 -5.25 -13.31
N ASN A 86 4.01 -6.07 -12.47
CA ASN A 86 4.13 -5.95 -11.00
C ASN A 86 5.60 -6.02 -10.57
N ARG A 87 6.34 -7.03 -11.04
CA ARG A 87 7.78 -7.16 -10.73
C ARG A 87 8.60 -5.94 -11.17
N LYS A 88 8.30 -5.36 -12.34
CA LYS A 88 8.97 -4.13 -12.80
C LYS A 88 8.66 -2.94 -11.88
N CYS A 89 7.40 -2.75 -11.51
CA CYS A 89 6.98 -1.65 -10.65
C CYS A 89 7.53 -1.75 -9.23
N TRP A 90 7.72 -2.97 -8.73
CA TRP A 90 8.26 -3.23 -7.40
C TRP A 90 9.77 -3.50 -7.38
N ASN A 91 10.41 -3.51 -8.56
CA ASN A 91 11.82 -3.86 -8.74
C ASN A 91 12.21 -5.18 -8.04
N LEU A 92 11.42 -6.23 -8.29
CA LEU A 92 11.56 -7.59 -7.75
C LEU A 92 12.20 -8.56 -8.76
#